data_AF-A0A164RRA4-F1
#
_entry.id   AF-A0A164RRA4-F1
#
_cell.length_a   1.000
_cell.length_b   1.000
_cell.length_c   1.000
_cell.angle_alpha   90.00
_cell.angle_beta   90.00
_cell.angle_gamma   90.00
#
_symmetry.space_group_name_H-M   'P 1'
#
loop_
_entity.id
_entity.type
_entity.pdbx_description
1 polymer ?
#
loop_
_entity_poly.entity_id
_entity_poly.type
_entity_poly.pdbx_seq_one_letter_code
_entity_poly.pdbx_strand_id
1 'polypeptide(L)'
;MTLDTRALVEPVDRAAVRAHHRELRRRARAGRARTRSSVASRVLARVLGTTLLALLLALAVFVVGAVLALVVVGLVAAGVAVPVAVGLVAAGVLAVGLLVARGVRGSSTREHELAYRLSRFAAANGFEVEPRVDEPARPSGAFDVGILRIARNVVRTRGPRTVEVATYTYSAGYRDGEPFAFTYAMVALDRTLPRVVVETMPARGVRGARAPRGVERVWELPVEGPFGDRHQAYGPVRSATGTARAVFTPEIVEMLVRGPLPLAAEVSGDRLFLFSERALDLLDPAVWERLLGTATDLAARLSRADGPGGPGGAPGTR
;
A
#
# COMPACT_ATOMS: atom_id res chain seq x y z
N MET A 1 9.60 21.93 4.06
CA MET A 1 9.45 21.78 2.59
C MET A 1 8.03 22.17 2.25
N THR A 2 7.82 23.15 1.39
CA THR A 2 6.47 23.55 0.97
C THR A 2 6.06 22.71 -0.23
N LEU A 3 4.94 22.01 -0.15
CA LEU A 3 4.42 21.15 -1.22
C LEU A 3 3.41 21.92 -2.08
N ASP A 4 3.53 21.85 -3.40
CA ASP A 4 2.46 22.25 -4.31
C ASP A 4 1.46 21.09 -4.46
N THR A 5 0.36 21.14 -3.71
CA THR A 5 -0.64 20.07 -3.63
C THR A 5 -1.85 20.32 -4.52
N ARG A 6 -1.89 21.43 -5.28
CA ARG A 6 -3.04 21.81 -6.12
C ARG A 6 -3.47 20.72 -7.09
N ALA A 7 -2.48 20.07 -7.72
CA ALA A 7 -2.71 18.96 -8.65
C ALA A 7 -3.45 17.75 -8.04
N LEU A 8 -3.45 17.61 -6.71
CA LEU A 8 -4.16 16.54 -6.02
C LEU A 8 -5.66 16.80 -5.92
N VAL A 9 -6.07 18.08 -5.79
CA VAL A 9 -7.46 18.46 -5.47
C VAL A 9 -8.19 19.20 -6.59
N GLU A 10 -7.47 19.85 -7.51
CA GLU A 10 -8.09 20.65 -8.58
C GLU A 10 -9.00 19.79 -9.49
N PRO A 11 -10.07 20.36 -10.07
CA PRO A 11 -10.87 19.64 -11.05
C PRO A 11 -10.03 19.13 -12.22
N VAL A 12 -10.31 17.90 -12.67
CA VAL A 12 -9.54 17.25 -13.74
C VAL A 12 -10.39 17.01 -14.97
N ASP A 13 -9.82 17.33 -16.15
CA ASP A 13 -10.39 16.95 -17.44
C ASP A 13 -10.24 15.44 -17.71
N ARG A 14 -11.37 14.77 -17.94
CA ARG A 14 -11.42 13.34 -18.27
C ARG A 14 -10.73 13.00 -19.59
N ALA A 15 -10.64 13.93 -20.55
CA ALA A 15 -9.90 13.69 -21.79
C ALA A 15 -8.39 13.63 -21.52
N ALA A 16 -7.86 14.55 -20.72
CA ALA A 16 -6.47 14.55 -20.27
C ALA A 16 -6.08 13.26 -19.51
N VAL A 17 -6.92 12.80 -18.57
CA VAL A 17 -6.69 11.52 -17.84
C VAL A 17 -6.57 10.34 -18.80
N ARG A 18 -7.49 10.25 -19.78
CA ARG A 18 -7.47 9.18 -20.78
C ARG A 18 -6.23 9.25 -21.67
N ALA A 19 -5.80 10.45 -22.06
CA ALA A 19 -4.59 10.66 -22.85
C ALA A 19 -3.34 10.20 -22.07
N HIS A 20 -3.20 10.63 -20.82
CA HIS A 20 -2.11 10.22 -19.94
C HIS A 20 -2.05 8.71 -19.74
N HIS A 21 -3.19 8.08 -19.46
CA HIS A 21 -3.25 6.63 -19.32
C HIS A 21 -2.87 5.89 -20.62
N ARG A 22 -3.26 6.39 -21.81
CA ARG A 22 -2.81 5.83 -23.09
C ARG A 22 -1.30 5.93 -23.24
N GLU A 23 -0.71 7.04 -22.83
CA GLU A 23 0.74 7.24 -22.86
C GLU A 23 1.47 6.29 -21.91
N LEU A 24 1.01 6.15 -20.67
CA LEU A 24 1.56 5.18 -19.72
C LEU A 24 1.52 3.75 -20.29
N ARG A 25 0.42 3.36 -20.95
CA ARG A 25 0.33 2.05 -21.62
C ARG A 25 1.31 1.92 -22.79
N ARG A 26 1.53 2.97 -23.57
CA ARG A 26 2.53 2.97 -24.66
C ARG A 26 3.94 2.80 -24.09
N ARG A 27 4.31 3.59 -23.09
CA ARG A 27 5.62 3.49 -22.40
C ARG A 27 5.81 2.11 -21.77
N ALA A 28 4.80 1.59 -21.09
CA ALA A 28 4.84 0.28 -20.45
C ALA A 28 4.87 -0.89 -21.46
N ARG A 29 4.45 -0.70 -22.72
CA ARG A 29 4.65 -1.67 -23.80
C ARG A 29 6.06 -1.58 -24.38
N ALA A 30 6.56 -0.36 -24.60
CA ALA A 30 7.91 -0.12 -25.11
C ALA A 30 9.00 -0.60 -24.13
N GLY A 31 8.84 -0.35 -22.82
CA GLY A 31 9.74 -0.85 -21.79
C GLY A 31 9.68 -2.38 -21.63
N ARG A 32 8.50 -2.99 -21.79
CA ARG A 32 8.32 -4.46 -21.76
C ARG A 32 8.94 -5.20 -22.94
N ALA A 33 9.24 -4.52 -24.05
CA ALA A 33 10.02 -5.11 -25.13
C ALA A 33 11.52 -5.22 -24.79
N ARG A 34 11.98 -4.55 -23.72
CA ARG A 34 13.40 -4.48 -23.33
C ARG A 34 13.78 -5.33 -22.11
N THR A 35 12.85 -5.66 -21.22
CA THR A 35 13.13 -6.44 -19.99
C THR A 35 12.68 -7.89 -20.10
N ARG A 36 13.65 -8.82 -20.06
CA ARG A 36 13.44 -10.27 -19.82
C ARG A 36 13.01 -10.51 -18.36
N SER A 37 11.80 -10.11 -17.98
CA SER A 37 11.17 -10.63 -16.74
C SER A 37 10.49 -11.97 -17.04
N SER A 38 10.61 -12.95 -16.14
CA SER A 38 10.23 -14.34 -16.39
C SER A 38 8.81 -14.45 -16.96
N VAL A 39 8.71 -15.00 -18.16
CA VAL A 39 7.46 -15.20 -18.90
C VAL A 39 6.44 -16.00 -18.05
N ALA A 40 6.93 -16.86 -17.16
CA ALA A 40 6.16 -17.70 -16.26
C ALA A 40 5.24 -16.93 -15.30
N SER A 41 5.71 -15.88 -14.61
CA SER A 41 4.86 -15.11 -13.68
C SER A 41 3.79 -14.30 -14.42
N ARG A 42 4.09 -13.87 -15.65
CA ARG A 42 3.17 -13.13 -16.53
C ARG A 42 2.08 -14.01 -17.15
N VAL A 43 2.41 -15.24 -17.48
CA VAL A 43 1.45 -16.24 -17.94
C VAL A 43 0.59 -16.68 -16.76
N LEU A 44 1.19 -16.97 -15.61
CA LEU A 44 0.47 -17.45 -14.44
C LEU A 44 -0.55 -16.43 -13.91
N ALA A 45 -0.17 -15.15 -13.76
CA ALA A 45 -1.10 -14.12 -13.29
C ALA A 45 -2.22 -13.82 -14.29
N ARG A 46 -1.94 -13.88 -15.60
CA ARG A 46 -2.99 -13.75 -16.63
C ARG A 46 -3.90 -14.97 -16.65
N VAL A 47 -3.33 -16.17 -16.65
CA VAL A 47 -4.08 -17.43 -16.67
C VAL A 47 -4.98 -17.50 -15.44
N LEU A 48 -4.47 -17.29 -14.22
CA LEU A 48 -5.29 -17.27 -13.00
C LEU A 48 -6.36 -16.17 -13.01
N GLY A 49 -6.04 -14.96 -13.48
CA GLY A 49 -7.03 -13.89 -13.58
C GLY A 49 -8.13 -14.19 -14.59
N THR A 50 -7.78 -14.76 -15.74
CA THR A 50 -8.73 -15.13 -16.79
C THR A 50 -9.53 -16.38 -16.43
N THR A 51 -8.92 -17.36 -15.77
CA THR A 51 -9.62 -18.59 -15.34
C THR A 51 -10.55 -18.31 -14.18
N LEU A 52 -10.16 -17.48 -13.20
CA LEU A 52 -11.05 -17.07 -12.12
C LEU A 52 -12.23 -16.24 -12.64
N LEU A 53 -12.00 -15.31 -13.56
CA LEU A 53 -13.08 -14.55 -14.19
C LEU A 53 -14.01 -15.45 -15.01
N ALA A 54 -13.46 -16.41 -15.77
CA ALA A 54 -14.25 -17.39 -16.51
C ALA A 54 -15.05 -18.31 -15.57
N LEU A 55 -14.48 -18.72 -14.43
CA LEU A 55 -15.14 -19.55 -13.43
C LEU A 55 -16.29 -18.79 -12.74
N LEU A 56 -16.07 -17.52 -12.39
CA LEU A 56 -17.11 -16.66 -11.81
C LEU A 56 -18.23 -16.38 -12.81
N LEU A 57 -17.90 -16.17 -14.08
CA LEU A 57 -18.90 -16.05 -15.15
C LEU A 57 -19.67 -17.36 -15.34
N ALA A 58 -18.99 -18.51 -15.35
CA ALA A 58 -19.63 -19.83 -15.47
C ALA A 58 -20.53 -20.12 -14.27
N LEU A 59 -20.09 -19.81 -13.05
CA LEU A 59 -20.89 -19.95 -11.84
C LEU A 59 -22.11 -19.02 -11.84
N ALA A 60 -21.93 -17.76 -12.25
CA ALA A 60 -23.05 -16.83 -12.38
C ALA A 60 -24.07 -17.32 -13.42
N VAL A 61 -23.62 -17.80 -14.59
CA VAL A 61 -24.50 -18.40 -15.60
C VAL A 61 -25.19 -19.65 -15.06
N PHE A 62 -24.49 -20.51 -14.32
CA PHE A 62 -25.05 -21.72 -13.72
C PHE A 62 -26.10 -21.42 -12.65
N VAL A 63 -25.80 -20.53 -11.70
CA VAL A 63 -26.74 -20.12 -10.63
C VAL A 63 -27.95 -19.44 -11.24
N VAL A 64 -27.75 -18.52 -12.19
CA VAL A 64 -28.85 -17.87 -12.88
C VAL A 64 -29.68 -18.90 -13.64
N GLY A 65 -29.06 -19.85 -14.35
CA GLY A 65 -29.69 -20.96 -15.07
C GLY A 65 -30.51 -21.90 -14.17
N ALA A 66 -30.01 -22.20 -12.97
CA ALA A 66 -30.69 -23.04 -12.00
C ALA A 66 -31.92 -22.34 -11.39
N VAL A 67 -31.79 -21.07 -11.02
CA VAL A 67 -32.91 -20.24 -10.54
C VAL A 67 -33.97 -20.08 -11.65
N LEU A 68 -33.51 -19.90 -12.88
CA LEU A 68 -34.31 -19.84 -14.11
C LEU A 68 -35.16 -21.07 -14.34
N ALA A 69 -34.56 -22.26 -14.26
CA ALA A 69 -35.27 -23.52 -14.45
C ALA A 69 -36.39 -23.66 -13.42
N LEU A 70 -36.14 -23.26 -12.16
CA LEU A 70 -37.13 -23.26 -11.10
C LEU A 70 -38.29 -22.29 -11.36
N VAL A 71 -37.98 -21.07 -11.83
CA VAL A 71 -38.96 -20.02 -12.12
C VAL A 71 -39.81 -20.35 -13.35
N VAL A 72 -39.22 -20.92 -14.40
CA VAL A 72 -39.94 -21.36 -15.61
C VAL A 72 -40.90 -22.51 -15.28
N VAL A 73 -40.47 -23.49 -14.47
CA VAL A 73 -41.35 -24.57 -14.00
C VAL A 73 -42.55 -24.01 -13.23
N GLY A 74 -42.34 -23.04 -12.34
CA GLY A 74 -43.41 -22.38 -11.61
C GLY A 74 -44.36 -21.54 -12.49
N LEU A 75 -43.83 -20.79 -13.46
CA LEU A 75 -44.60 -19.93 -14.37
C LEU A 75 -45.43 -20.74 -15.39
N VAL A 76 -44.88 -21.85 -15.89
CA VAL A 76 -45.60 -22.76 -16.79
C VAL A 76 -46.73 -23.46 -16.04
N ALA A 77 -46.51 -23.87 -14.79
CA ALA A 77 -47.57 -24.39 -13.92
C ALA A 77 -48.67 -23.35 -13.62
N ALA A 78 -48.35 -22.04 -13.68
CA ALA A 78 -49.27 -20.93 -13.49
C ALA A 78 -49.89 -20.38 -14.80
N GLY A 79 -49.62 -21.00 -15.96
CA GLY A 79 -50.23 -20.64 -17.25
C GLY A 79 -49.62 -19.43 -17.97
N VAL A 80 -48.44 -18.95 -17.56
CA VAL A 80 -47.76 -17.80 -18.20
C VAL A 80 -47.06 -18.23 -19.48
N ALA A 81 -47.17 -17.41 -20.54
CA ALA A 81 -46.54 -17.68 -21.82
C ALA A 81 -45.00 -17.67 -21.73
N VAL A 82 -44.38 -18.79 -22.13
CA VAL A 82 -42.93 -19.03 -22.16
C VAL A 82 -42.09 -17.87 -22.74
N PRO A 83 -42.50 -17.16 -23.82
CA PRO A 83 -41.70 -16.07 -24.39
C PRO A 83 -41.48 -14.89 -23.43
N VAL A 84 -42.47 -14.58 -22.58
CA VAL A 84 -42.38 -13.48 -21.60
C VAL A 84 -41.43 -13.86 -20.47
N ALA A 85 -41.47 -15.11 -20.02
CA ALA A 85 -40.55 -15.63 -19.01
C ALA A 85 -39.09 -15.59 -19.49
N VAL A 86 -38.84 -15.99 -20.76
CA VAL A 86 -37.51 -15.94 -21.38
C VAL A 86 -37.00 -14.49 -21.53
N GLY A 87 -37.89 -13.55 -21.89
CA GLY A 87 -37.54 -12.13 -22.06
C GLY A 87 -37.10 -11.45 -20.74
N LEU A 88 -37.84 -11.67 -19.65
CA LEU A 88 -37.51 -11.11 -18.33
C LEU A 88 -36.16 -11.62 -17.81
N VAL A 89 -35.85 -12.87 -18.13
CA VAL A 89 -34.58 -13.51 -17.77
C VAL A 89 -33.41 -12.89 -18.53
N ALA A 90 -33.55 -12.76 -19.86
CA ALA A 90 -32.49 -12.20 -20.68
C ALA A 90 -32.13 -10.78 -20.22
N ALA A 91 -33.14 -10.00 -19.81
CA ALA A 91 -32.94 -8.68 -19.21
C ALA A 91 -32.20 -8.74 -17.86
N GLY A 92 -32.52 -9.70 -16.98
CA GLY A 92 -31.84 -9.90 -15.69
C GLY A 92 -30.35 -10.26 -15.83
N VAL A 93 -30.02 -11.18 -16.73
CA VAL A 93 -28.63 -11.55 -17.05
C VAL A 93 -27.85 -10.33 -17.58
N LEU A 94 -28.46 -9.58 -18.50
CA LEU A 94 -27.87 -8.37 -19.07
C LEU A 94 -27.61 -7.30 -17.99
N ALA A 95 -28.56 -7.12 -17.06
CA ALA A 95 -28.45 -6.16 -15.96
C ALA A 95 -27.30 -6.51 -15.00
N VAL A 96 -27.17 -7.78 -14.60
CA VAL A 96 -26.06 -8.25 -13.75
C VAL A 96 -24.73 -8.10 -14.47
N GLY A 97 -24.65 -8.48 -15.76
CA GLY A 97 -23.45 -8.27 -16.57
C GLY A 97 -23.04 -6.79 -16.67
N LEU A 98 -24.01 -5.88 -16.81
CA LEU A 98 -23.77 -4.44 -16.82
C LEU A 98 -23.32 -3.89 -15.46
N LEU A 99 -23.83 -4.41 -14.34
CA LEU A 99 -23.42 -4.02 -12.99
C LEU A 99 -21.98 -4.46 -12.70
N VAL A 100 -21.63 -5.71 -13.03
CA VAL A 100 -20.26 -6.23 -12.91
C VAL A 100 -19.30 -5.43 -13.81
N ALA A 101 -19.68 -5.19 -15.06
CA ALA A 101 -18.88 -4.38 -15.99
C ALA A 101 -18.70 -2.93 -15.49
N ARG A 102 -19.71 -2.33 -14.85
CA ARG A 102 -19.61 -1.00 -14.24
C ARG A 102 -18.70 -0.99 -13.01
N GLY A 103 -18.78 -2.00 -12.15
CA GLY A 103 -17.91 -2.12 -10.97
C GLY A 103 -16.43 -2.20 -11.35
N VAL A 104 -16.10 -3.05 -12.34
CA VAL A 104 -14.72 -3.22 -12.84
C VAL A 104 -14.22 -1.98 -13.59
N ARG A 105 -15.10 -1.24 -14.31
CA ARG A 105 -14.72 0.01 -14.99
C ARG A 105 -14.59 1.21 -14.04
N GLY A 106 -15.36 1.23 -12.95
CA GLY A 106 -15.34 2.28 -11.94
C GLY A 106 -14.02 2.33 -11.17
N SER A 107 -13.49 1.18 -10.76
CA SER A 107 -12.19 1.08 -10.11
C SER A 107 -11.06 1.55 -11.02
N SER A 108 -11.09 1.16 -12.30
CA SER A 108 -10.10 1.58 -13.31
C SER A 108 -10.12 3.09 -13.56
N THR A 109 -11.27 3.75 -13.48
CA THR A 109 -11.37 5.20 -13.73
C THR A 109 -10.72 6.01 -12.59
N ARG A 110 -10.97 5.61 -11.34
CA ARG A 110 -10.35 6.23 -10.16
C ARG A 110 -8.83 6.03 -10.16
N GLU A 111 -8.36 4.82 -10.50
CA GLU A 111 -6.92 4.56 -10.60
C GLU A 111 -6.23 5.41 -11.68
N HIS A 112 -6.87 5.61 -12.84
CA HIS A 112 -6.31 6.47 -13.89
C HIS A 112 -6.26 7.93 -13.47
N GLU A 113 -7.31 8.42 -12.80
CA GLU A 113 -7.34 9.78 -12.28
C GLU A 113 -6.27 9.99 -11.20
N LEU A 114 -6.14 9.04 -10.27
CA LEU A 114 -5.09 9.04 -9.25
C LEU A 114 -3.70 9.11 -9.88
N ALA A 115 -3.39 8.22 -10.83
CA ALA A 115 -2.10 8.21 -11.51
C ALA A 115 -1.81 9.53 -12.26
N TYR A 116 -2.83 10.12 -12.88
CA TYR A 116 -2.71 11.42 -13.56
C TYR A 116 -2.43 12.56 -12.58
N ARG A 117 -3.21 12.66 -11.51
CA ARG A 117 -3.04 13.67 -10.44
C ARG A 117 -1.67 13.56 -9.78
N LEU A 118 -1.24 12.34 -9.47
CA LEU A 118 0.09 12.10 -8.90
C LEU A 118 1.22 12.44 -9.87
N SER A 119 1.03 12.23 -11.17
CA SER A 119 2.03 12.63 -12.15
C SER A 119 2.18 14.16 -12.24
N ARG A 120 1.05 14.88 -12.15
CA ARG A 120 1.03 16.35 -12.09
C ARG A 120 1.62 16.88 -10.79
N PHE A 121 1.26 16.29 -9.66
CA PHE A 121 1.80 16.60 -8.34
C PHE A 121 3.32 16.38 -8.31
N ALA A 122 3.79 15.24 -8.82
CA ALA A 122 5.20 14.94 -8.89
C ALA A 122 5.94 15.96 -9.77
N ALA A 123 5.40 16.30 -10.94
CA ALA A 123 5.99 17.32 -11.81
C ALA A 123 6.07 18.70 -11.12
N ALA A 124 5.01 19.13 -10.44
CA ALA A 124 4.97 20.42 -9.75
C ALA A 124 5.99 20.53 -8.60
N ASN A 125 6.31 19.42 -7.95
CA ASN A 125 7.26 19.37 -6.83
C ASN A 125 8.65 18.86 -7.24
N GLY A 126 8.89 18.62 -8.54
CA GLY A 126 10.15 18.07 -9.03
C GLY A 126 10.42 16.63 -8.57
N PHE A 127 9.39 15.86 -8.24
CA PHE A 127 9.49 14.45 -7.85
C PHE A 127 9.46 13.52 -9.06
N GLU A 128 9.74 12.25 -8.80
CA GLU A 128 9.63 11.17 -9.78
C GLU A 128 8.42 10.31 -9.46
N VAL A 129 7.76 9.82 -10.50
CA VAL A 129 6.58 8.97 -10.38
C VAL A 129 6.74 7.74 -11.24
N GLU A 130 6.56 6.59 -10.61
CA GLU A 130 6.54 5.29 -11.24
C GLU A 130 5.19 4.62 -10.95
N PRO A 131 4.37 4.36 -11.98
CA PRO A 131 3.01 3.88 -11.76
C PRO A 131 2.94 2.55 -11.02
N ARG A 132 3.94 1.69 -11.22
CA ARG A 132 3.92 0.32 -10.73
C ARG A 132 5.31 -0.29 -10.70
N VAL A 133 5.65 -0.91 -9.57
CA VAL A 133 6.79 -1.79 -9.39
C VAL A 133 6.26 -3.16 -8.97
N ASP A 134 6.55 -4.19 -9.78
CA ASP A 134 6.25 -5.58 -9.46
C ASP A 134 7.37 -6.14 -8.57
N GLU A 135 7.00 -6.88 -7.51
CA GLU A 135 7.92 -7.48 -6.54
C GLU A 135 9.00 -6.51 -6.02
N PRO A 136 8.60 -5.37 -5.43
CA PRO A 136 9.56 -4.40 -4.91
C PRO A 136 10.42 -5.04 -3.80
N ALA A 137 11.72 -5.15 -4.05
CA ALA A 137 12.68 -5.57 -3.04
C ALA A 137 13.10 -4.34 -2.22
N ARG A 138 12.70 -4.31 -0.94
CA ARG A 138 13.12 -3.29 0.04
C ARG A 138 13.59 -4.01 1.30
N PRO A 139 14.60 -3.50 2.01
CA PRO A 139 15.17 -4.15 3.19
C PRO A 139 14.29 -4.00 4.43
N SER A 140 12.99 -4.30 4.33
CA SER A 140 12.04 -4.31 5.46
C SER A 140 11.26 -5.62 5.45
N GLY A 141 10.97 -6.13 6.66
CA GLY A 141 10.18 -7.34 6.84
C GLY A 141 8.78 -7.25 6.22
N ALA A 142 8.23 -6.05 6.03
CA ALA A 142 6.94 -5.82 5.37
C ALA A 142 6.93 -6.27 3.90
N PHE A 143 8.09 -6.21 3.24
CA PHE A 143 8.21 -6.54 1.84
C PHE A 143 8.40 -8.03 1.62
N ASP A 144 8.83 -8.81 2.60
CA ASP A 144 9.08 -10.26 2.45
C ASP A 144 7.82 -11.13 2.68
N VAL A 145 6.68 -10.51 2.96
CA VAL A 145 5.43 -11.23 3.25
C VAL A 145 4.56 -11.39 2.01
N GLY A 146 4.07 -12.62 1.83
CA GLY A 146 3.05 -12.97 0.87
C GLY A 146 3.54 -13.07 -0.58
N ILE A 147 2.58 -13.09 -1.50
CA ILE A 147 2.78 -13.23 -2.94
C ILE A 147 2.07 -12.11 -3.69
N LEU A 148 2.35 -11.98 -5.00
CA LEU A 148 1.76 -10.93 -5.86
C LEU A 148 1.99 -9.52 -5.30
N ARG A 149 3.20 -9.29 -4.81
CA ARG A 149 3.66 -8.05 -4.17
C ARG A 149 3.80 -6.94 -5.22
N ILE A 150 3.16 -5.81 -4.97
CA ILE A 150 3.11 -4.69 -5.93
C ILE A 150 3.17 -3.38 -5.15
N ALA A 151 4.09 -2.50 -5.52
CA ALA A 151 3.99 -1.08 -5.15
C ALA A 151 3.36 -0.31 -6.33
N ARG A 152 2.28 0.42 -6.05
CA ARG A 152 1.60 1.30 -7.02
C ARG A 152 1.84 2.75 -6.67
N ASN A 153 1.82 3.60 -7.69
CA ASN A 153 1.91 5.05 -7.54
C ASN A 153 3.14 5.45 -6.71
N VAL A 154 4.29 4.90 -7.07
CA VAL A 154 5.53 5.13 -6.35
C VAL A 154 6.01 6.54 -6.67
N VAL A 155 5.99 7.43 -5.68
CA VAL A 155 6.50 8.79 -5.81
C VAL A 155 7.80 8.91 -5.03
N ARG A 156 8.83 9.45 -5.66
CA ARG A 156 10.15 9.67 -5.03
C ARG A 156 10.48 11.14 -5.06
N THR A 157 10.77 11.71 -3.89
CA THR A 157 11.31 13.07 -3.84
C THR A 157 12.69 13.13 -4.50
N ARG A 158 13.12 14.31 -4.95
CA ARG A 158 14.50 14.53 -5.40
C ARG A 158 15.30 15.24 -4.30
N GLY A 159 16.59 14.92 -4.22
CA GLY A 159 17.51 15.55 -3.27
C GLY A 159 18.34 14.55 -2.47
N PRO A 160 19.17 15.04 -1.53
CA PRO A 160 20.17 14.21 -0.82
C PRO A 160 19.54 13.11 0.04
N ARG A 161 18.35 13.36 0.61
CA ARG A 161 17.56 12.34 1.31
C ARG A 161 16.25 12.12 0.57
N THR A 162 16.30 11.19 -0.38
CA THR A 162 15.13 10.79 -1.17
C THR A 162 14.13 10.07 -0.27
N VAL A 163 12.87 10.50 -0.31
CA VAL A 163 11.73 9.84 0.32
C VAL A 163 10.89 9.19 -0.77
N GLU A 164 10.67 7.89 -0.66
CA GLU A 164 9.77 7.11 -1.52
C GLU A 164 8.44 6.90 -0.78
N VAL A 165 7.33 7.28 -1.39
CA VAL A 165 5.97 7.01 -0.89
C VAL A 165 5.21 6.18 -1.91
N ALA A 166 4.54 5.13 -1.47
CA ALA A 166 3.72 4.31 -2.36
C ALA A 166 2.62 3.55 -1.63
N THR A 167 1.62 3.10 -2.38
CA THR A 167 0.65 2.09 -1.90
C THR A 167 1.19 0.71 -2.24
N TYR A 168 1.43 -0.09 -1.22
CA TYR A 168 1.88 -1.47 -1.35
C TYR A 168 0.71 -2.44 -1.15
N THR A 169 0.65 -3.46 -2.02
CA THR A 169 -0.35 -4.52 -1.93
C THR A 169 0.30 -5.88 -2.03
N TYR A 170 -0.19 -6.85 -1.26
CA TYR A 170 0.22 -8.25 -1.36
C TYR A 170 -0.96 -9.19 -1.02
N SER A 171 -0.87 -10.44 -1.47
CA SER A 171 -1.80 -11.50 -1.05
C SER A 171 -1.11 -12.43 -0.05
N ALA A 172 -1.81 -12.79 1.03
CA ALA A 172 -1.29 -13.73 2.02
C ALA A 172 -1.32 -15.20 1.57
N GLY A 173 -1.90 -15.51 0.39
CA GLY A 173 -1.85 -16.85 -0.21
C GLY A 173 -2.90 -17.86 0.29
N TYR A 174 -3.78 -17.50 1.25
CA TYR A 174 -4.91 -18.36 1.66
C TYR A 174 -6.21 -17.92 0.98
N ARG A 175 -7.10 -18.88 0.70
CA ARG A 175 -8.33 -18.73 -0.10
C ARG A 175 -9.23 -17.60 0.46
N ASP A 176 -9.77 -16.80 -0.45
CA ASP A 176 -10.85 -15.81 -0.26
C ASP A 176 -10.53 -14.50 0.49
N GLY A 177 -9.27 -14.25 0.86
CA GLY A 177 -8.88 -12.97 1.47
C GLY A 177 -8.68 -11.85 0.44
N GLU A 178 -9.25 -10.65 0.71
CA GLU A 178 -8.89 -9.44 -0.02
C GLU A 178 -7.36 -9.20 0.06
N PRO A 179 -6.73 -8.67 -1.01
CA PRO A 179 -5.33 -8.27 -0.93
C PRO A 179 -5.11 -7.29 0.21
N PHE A 180 -4.08 -7.52 1.02
CA PHE A 180 -3.66 -6.55 2.01
C PHE A 180 -3.10 -5.32 1.29
N ALA A 181 -3.47 -4.14 1.76
CA ALA A 181 -3.05 -2.88 1.17
C ALA A 181 -2.71 -1.86 2.26
N PHE A 182 -1.53 -1.25 2.17
CA PHE A 182 -1.10 -0.17 3.05
C PHE A 182 -0.27 0.86 2.29
N THR A 183 -0.13 2.06 2.84
CA THR A 183 0.78 3.08 2.33
C THR A 183 2.07 3.03 3.13
N TYR A 184 3.21 3.11 2.46
CA TYR A 184 4.50 3.26 3.12
C TYR A 184 5.21 4.52 2.68
N ALA A 185 6.06 5.04 3.57
CA ALA A 185 7.12 5.97 3.23
C ALA A 185 8.47 5.34 3.60
N MET A 186 9.47 5.47 2.73
CA MET A 186 10.83 4.99 2.96
C MET A 186 11.80 6.15 2.75
N VAL A 187 12.76 6.31 3.65
CA VAL A 187 13.81 7.32 3.55
C VAL A 187 15.16 6.72 3.93
N ALA A 188 16.22 7.19 3.26
CA ALA A 188 17.58 6.83 3.61
C ALA A 188 18.04 7.53 4.90
N LEU A 189 18.82 6.81 5.69
CA LEU A 189 19.51 7.30 6.87
C LEU A 189 20.99 7.48 6.53
N ASP A 190 21.66 8.42 7.19
CA ASP A 190 23.09 8.67 6.95
C ASP A 190 23.99 7.66 7.69
N ARG A 191 23.38 6.73 8.42
CA ARG A 191 24.07 5.68 9.18
C ARG A 191 23.29 4.38 9.14
N THR A 192 24.00 3.28 9.35
CA THR A 192 23.37 1.97 9.56
C THR A 192 22.93 1.84 11.01
N LEU A 193 21.69 1.44 11.23
CA LEU A 193 21.08 1.16 12.52
C LEU A 193 20.63 -0.31 12.58
N PRO A 194 20.61 -0.91 13.79
CA PRO A 194 20.06 -2.24 13.98
C PRO A 194 18.57 -2.25 13.64
N ARG A 195 18.06 -3.44 13.30
CA ARG A 195 16.65 -3.58 12.99
C ARG A 195 15.80 -3.39 14.25
N VAL A 196 14.93 -2.38 14.25
CA VAL A 196 14.02 -2.04 15.35
C VAL A 196 12.65 -1.74 14.77
N VAL A 197 11.58 -2.15 15.45
CA VAL A 197 10.20 -2.00 14.98
C VAL A 197 9.34 -1.36 16.06
N VAL A 198 8.52 -0.38 15.68
CA VAL A 198 7.42 0.15 16.50
C VAL A 198 6.11 -0.33 15.91
N GLU A 199 5.34 -1.09 16.68
CA GLU A 199 3.98 -1.44 16.31
C GLU A 199 2.98 -0.51 16.98
N THR A 200 2.02 -0.05 16.18
CA THR A 200 0.86 0.68 16.65
C THR A 200 -0.36 -0.24 16.61
N MET A 201 -1.09 -0.35 17.71
CA MET A 201 -2.21 -1.30 17.90
C MET A 201 -3.32 -1.31 16.83
N PRO A 202 -3.57 -0.29 16.00
CA PRO A 202 -4.52 -0.46 14.92
C PRO A 202 -3.97 -1.19 13.67
N ALA A 203 -2.70 -1.60 13.57
CA ALA A 203 -2.12 -2.24 12.37
C ALA A 203 -2.59 -3.70 12.08
N ARG A 204 -3.90 -3.95 11.98
CA ARG A 204 -4.49 -5.25 11.59
C ARG A 204 -4.14 -5.69 10.16
N GLY A 205 -3.56 -4.83 9.32
CA GLY A 205 -3.28 -5.09 7.91
C GLY A 205 -1.82 -5.38 7.51
N VAL A 206 -0.80 -5.01 8.31
CA VAL A 206 0.61 -5.12 7.89
C VAL A 206 1.30 -6.26 8.63
N ARG A 207 1.20 -7.49 8.14
CA ARG A 207 1.77 -8.67 8.84
C ARG A 207 3.30 -8.65 8.93
N GLY A 208 4.00 -8.01 7.99
CA GLY A 208 5.47 -7.99 7.94
C GLY A 208 6.13 -6.78 8.59
N ALA A 209 5.40 -5.68 8.78
CA ALA A 209 5.84 -4.56 9.63
C ALA A 209 5.64 -4.87 11.12
N ARG A 210 5.06 -6.03 11.44
CA ARG A 210 5.08 -6.56 12.80
C ARG A 210 6.48 -7.01 13.16
N ALA A 211 6.79 -6.88 14.44
CA ALA A 211 7.98 -7.40 15.04
C ALA A 211 7.96 -8.95 14.87
N PRO A 212 9.06 -9.56 14.36
CA PRO A 212 9.16 -10.99 14.22
C PRO A 212 8.90 -11.72 15.54
N ARG A 213 8.38 -12.94 15.46
CA ARG A 213 8.26 -13.77 16.67
C ARG A 213 9.63 -13.92 17.34
N GLY A 214 9.64 -13.79 18.66
CA GLY A 214 10.85 -13.93 19.48
C GLY A 214 11.58 -12.63 19.76
N VAL A 215 11.26 -11.51 19.11
CA VAL A 215 11.80 -10.17 19.48
C VAL A 215 11.38 -9.75 20.89
N GLU A 216 12.27 -9.06 21.59
CA GLU A 216 11.97 -8.54 22.93
C GLU A 216 11.08 -7.30 22.83
N ARG A 217 10.03 -7.26 23.65
CA ARG A 217 9.23 -6.04 23.84
C ARG A 217 9.98 -5.12 24.79
N VAL A 218 10.38 -3.94 24.28
CA VAL A 218 11.29 -3.03 25.01
C VAL A 218 10.54 -1.84 25.62
N TRP A 219 9.43 -1.43 25.00
CA TRP A 219 8.55 -0.38 25.54
C TRP A 219 7.09 -0.74 25.40
N GLU A 220 6.30 -0.29 26.38
CA GLU A 220 4.86 -0.14 26.29
C GLU A 220 4.54 1.29 26.72
N LEU A 221 4.06 2.11 25.79
CA LEU A 221 3.68 3.49 26.09
C LEU A 221 2.15 3.58 26.06
N PRO A 222 1.50 3.91 27.19
CA PRO A 222 0.12 4.33 27.17
C PRO A 222 0.07 5.70 26.53
N VAL A 223 -0.59 5.81 25.37
CA VAL A 223 -0.86 7.10 24.76
C VAL A 223 -2.37 7.32 24.76
N GLU A 224 -2.81 8.36 25.46
CA GLU A 224 -4.19 8.83 25.38
C GLU A 224 -4.47 9.31 23.95
N GLY A 225 -5.49 8.74 23.31
CA GLY A 225 -5.87 9.12 21.95
C GLY A 225 -6.90 8.18 21.32
N PRO A 226 -7.43 8.53 20.13
CA PRO A 226 -8.55 7.83 19.49
C PRO A 226 -8.25 6.40 19.02
N PHE A 227 -7.02 5.89 19.23
CA PHE A 227 -6.55 4.59 18.76
C PHE A 227 -6.26 3.57 19.88
N GLY A 228 -6.58 3.92 21.13
CA GLY A 228 -6.48 3.05 22.31
C GLY A 228 -5.15 3.13 23.07
N ASP A 229 -5.18 2.75 24.35
CA ASP A 229 -4.17 3.11 25.36
C ASP A 229 -2.88 2.27 25.36
N ARG A 230 -2.49 1.62 24.25
CA ARG A 230 -1.28 0.75 24.25
C ARG A 230 -0.54 0.77 22.91
N HIS A 231 0.68 1.29 22.90
CA HIS A 231 1.62 1.18 21.78
C HIS A 231 2.90 0.47 22.23
N GLN A 232 3.49 -0.35 21.36
CA GLN A 232 4.63 -1.19 21.74
C GLN A 232 5.79 -1.02 20.76
N ALA A 233 7.00 -0.89 21.32
CA ALA A 233 8.22 -0.91 20.54
C ALA A 233 9.03 -2.17 20.87
N TYR A 234 9.62 -2.74 19.84
CA TYR A 234 10.32 -4.03 19.89
C TYR A 234 11.77 -3.89 19.45
N GLY A 235 12.64 -4.63 20.13
CA GLY A 235 14.08 -4.64 19.90
C GLY A 235 14.64 -6.01 19.54
N PRO A 236 15.90 -6.05 19.06
CA PRO A 236 16.57 -7.30 18.78
C PRO A 236 16.87 -8.09 20.06
N VAL A 237 16.57 -9.40 20.03
CA VAL A 237 16.72 -10.35 21.15
C VAL A 237 18.15 -10.45 21.69
N ARG A 238 19.14 -10.35 20.81
CA ARG A 238 20.56 -10.55 21.13
C ARG A 238 21.33 -9.25 21.32
N SER A 239 20.64 -8.12 21.34
CA SER A 239 21.26 -6.81 21.58
C SER A 239 21.17 -6.45 23.05
N ALA A 240 22.10 -5.61 23.54
CA ALA A 240 21.97 -5.06 24.88
C ALA A 240 20.60 -4.39 25.03
N THR A 241 19.90 -4.69 26.13
CA THR A 241 18.68 -4.01 26.54
C THR A 241 18.92 -2.50 26.47
N GLY A 242 18.18 -1.79 25.62
CA GLY A 242 18.41 -0.37 25.35
C GLY A 242 18.60 -0.02 23.88
N THR A 243 18.98 -0.96 23.01
CA THR A 243 19.18 -0.68 21.57
C THR A 243 17.92 -0.11 20.90
N ALA A 244 16.76 -0.73 21.15
CA ALA A 244 15.48 -0.20 20.66
C ALA A 244 15.11 1.13 21.31
N ARG A 245 15.50 1.34 22.58
CA ARG A 245 15.27 2.60 23.30
C ARG A 245 16.09 3.77 22.75
N ALA A 246 17.31 3.48 22.30
CA ALA A 246 18.18 4.46 21.68
C ALA A 246 17.70 4.88 20.28
N VAL A 247 17.04 3.97 19.55
CA VAL A 247 16.49 4.26 18.21
C VAL A 247 15.11 4.92 18.32
N PHE A 248 14.17 4.29 19.04
CA PHE A 248 12.81 4.80 19.22
C PHE A 248 12.61 5.22 20.66
N THR A 249 12.92 6.48 20.94
CA THR A 249 12.63 7.12 22.23
C THR A 249 11.12 7.30 22.41
N PRO A 250 10.61 7.47 23.64
CA PRO A 250 9.19 7.72 23.90
C PRO A 250 8.63 8.89 23.06
N GLU A 251 9.41 9.95 22.88
CA GLU A 251 9.01 11.14 22.10
C GLU A 251 8.84 10.82 20.61
N ILE A 252 9.69 9.94 20.06
CA ILE A 252 9.55 9.46 18.69
C ILE A 252 8.31 8.58 18.54
N VAL A 253 8.10 7.65 19.47
CA VAL A 253 6.90 6.79 19.47
C VAL A 253 5.64 7.65 19.56
N GLU A 254 5.64 8.65 20.43
CA GLU A 254 4.54 9.60 20.59
C GLU A 254 4.27 10.39 19.30
N MET A 255 5.30 10.88 18.60
CA MET A 255 5.14 11.56 17.31
C MET A 255 4.57 10.65 16.21
N LEU A 256 4.90 9.35 16.23
CA LEU A 256 4.37 8.38 15.28
C LEU A 256 2.88 8.12 15.50
N VAL A 257 2.42 8.14 16.75
CA VAL A 257 1.04 7.78 17.10
C VAL A 257 0.11 8.98 17.30
N ARG A 258 0.64 10.11 17.75
CA ARG A 258 -0.13 11.34 17.94
C ARG A 258 -0.34 12.00 16.58
N GLY A 259 -1.60 12.00 16.14
CA GLY A 259 -2.06 12.67 14.94
C GLY A 259 -3.17 11.88 14.24
N PRO A 260 -3.81 12.45 13.20
CA PRO A 260 -4.94 11.83 12.53
C PRO A 260 -4.60 10.54 11.77
N LEU A 261 -3.30 10.33 11.51
CA LEU A 261 -2.77 9.18 10.77
C LEU A 261 -1.63 8.53 11.58
N PRO A 262 -1.95 7.61 12.51
CA PRO A 262 -0.92 6.84 13.21
C PRO A 262 -0.07 6.03 12.24
N LEU A 263 1.23 5.97 12.51
CA LEU A 263 2.19 5.26 11.68
C LEU A 263 2.97 4.25 12.52
N ALA A 264 3.04 3.01 12.05
CA ALA A 264 4.06 2.08 12.50
C ALA A 264 5.40 2.45 11.84
N ALA A 265 6.51 2.05 12.44
CA ALA A 265 7.83 2.34 11.90
C ALA A 265 8.78 1.15 12.02
N GLU A 266 9.68 1.02 11.04
CA GLU A 266 10.76 0.05 11.05
C GLU A 266 12.05 0.77 10.64
N VAL A 267 13.10 0.61 11.43
CA VAL A 267 14.46 0.90 11.00
C VAL A 267 15.10 -0.42 10.63
N SER A 268 15.78 -0.47 9.50
CA SER A 268 16.48 -1.66 9.03
C SER A 268 17.69 -1.24 8.20
N GLY A 269 18.87 -1.39 8.77
CA GLY A 269 20.12 -0.95 8.14
C GLY A 269 20.15 0.57 7.99
N ASP A 270 20.33 1.04 6.76
CA ASP A 270 20.41 2.46 6.38
C ASP A 270 19.06 3.04 5.91
N ARG A 271 17.94 2.40 6.29
CA ARG A 271 16.59 2.81 5.88
C ARG A 271 15.65 2.92 7.08
N LEU A 272 14.83 3.96 7.05
CA LEU A 272 13.64 4.11 7.87
C LEU A 272 12.40 3.90 7.00
N PHE A 273 11.47 3.12 7.51
CA PHE A 273 10.17 2.85 6.93
C PHE A 273 9.07 3.34 7.87
N LEU A 274 8.06 3.96 7.31
CA LEU A 274 6.80 4.30 7.96
C LEU A 274 5.67 3.54 7.26
N PHE A 275 4.74 2.99 8.03
CA PHE A 275 3.63 2.19 7.53
C PHE A 275 2.32 2.69 8.12
N SER A 276 1.32 2.88 7.25
CA SER A 276 -0.06 3.02 7.69
C SER A 276 -0.71 1.65 7.92
N GLU A 277 -1.81 1.63 8.67
CA GLU A 277 -2.62 0.42 8.86
C GLU A 277 -3.23 -0.10 7.54
N ARG A 278 -3.69 0.84 6.71
CA ARG A 278 -4.44 0.62 5.47
C ARG A 278 -3.96 1.57 4.38
N ALA A 279 -4.31 1.30 3.13
CA ALA A 279 -4.01 2.23 2.04
C ALA A 279 -4.63 3.61 2.34
N LEU A 280 -3.79 4.64 2.31
CA LEU A 280 -4.19 6.03 2.48
C LEU A 280 -4.60 6.63 1.14
N ASP A 281 -5.44 7.66 1.19
CA ASP A 281 -5.79 8.44 -0.01
C ASP A 281 -4.62 9.35 -0.39
N LEU A 282 -3.91 8.99 -1.46
CA LEU A 282 -2.78 9.79 -1.96
C LEU A 282 -3.24 11.06 -2.70
N LEU A 283 -4.54 11.34 -2.79
CA LEU A 283 -5.07 12.65 -3.22
C LEU A 283 -5.29 13.63 -2.06
N ASP A 284 -5.19 13.17 -0.81
CA ASP A 284 -5.28 14.05 0.35
C ASP A 284 -3.91 14.73 0.59
N PRO A 285 -3.83 16.07 0.51
CA PRO A 285 -2.60 16.81 0.82
C PRO A 285 -2.03 16.50 2.22
N ALA A 286 -2.89 16.28 3.22
CA ALA A 286 -2.49 16.03 4.60
C ALA A 286 -1.73 14.70 4.75
N VAL A 287 -2.01 13.71 3.90
CA VAL A 287 -1.28 12.44 3.86
C VAL A 287 0.17 12.68 3.44
N TRP A 288 0.41 13.52 2.42
CA TRP A 288 1.76 13.85 1.95
C TRP A 288 2.54 14.66 2.98
N GLU A 289 1.91 15.67 3.56
CA GLU A 289 2.53 16.48 4.62
C GLU A 289 2.94 15.61 5.81
N ARG A 290 2.06 14.70 6.24
CA ARG A 290 2.37 13.78 7.33
C ARG A 290 3.51 12.83 6.99
N LEU A 291 3.43 12.12 5.86
CA LEU A 291 4.42 11.11 5.50
C LEU A 291 5.80 11.73 5.23
N LEU A 292 5.88 12.79 4.43
CA LEU A 292 7.14 13.44 4.10
C LEU A 292 7.72 14.20 5.29
N GLY A 293 6.87 14.88 6.07
CA GLY A 293 7.28 15.58 7.29
C GLY A 293 7.84 14.62 8.33
N THR A 294 7.08 13.57 8.69
CA THR A 294 7.52 12.57 9.66
C THR A 294 8.76 11.80 9.19
N ALA A 295 8.83 11.38 7.92
CA ALA A 295 10.00 10.67 7.40
C ALA A 295 11.27 11.54 7.44
N THR A 296 11.16 12.81 7.02
CA THR A 296 12.30 13.72 6.98
C THR A 296 12.79 14.07 8.38
N ASP A 297 11.88 14.38 9.30
CA ASP A 297 12.22 14.72 10.68
C ASP A 297 12.87 13.53 11.40
N LEU A 298 12.28 12.33 11.30
CA LEU A 298 12.86 11.14 11.89
C LEU A 298 14.20 10.77 11.29
N ALA A 299 14.35 10.82 9.97
CA ALA A 299 15.64 10.57 9.33
C ALA A 299 16.71 11.54 9.84
N ALA A 300 16.34 12.81 10.04
CA ALA A 300 17.25 13.81 10.59
C ALA A 300 17.61 13.54 12.06
N ARG A 301 16.64 13.20 12.92
CA ARG A 301 16.91 12.86 14.33
C ARG A 301 17.78 11.61 14.46
N LEU A 302 17.44 10.55 13.73
CA LEU A 302 18.17 9.27 13.75
C LEU A 302 19.57 9.37 13.14
N SER A 303 19.80 10.32 12.24
CA SER A 303 21.13 10.58 11.68
C SER A 303 21.99 11.49 12.57
N ARG A 304 21.38 12.35 13.40
CA ARG A 304 22.10 13.24 14.34
C ARG A 304 22.45 12.59 15.67
N ALA A 305 21.71 11.56 16.08
CA ALA A 305 22.01 10.84 17.31
C ALA A 305 23.35 10.12 17.10
N ASP A 306 24.45 10.76 17.47
CA ASP A 306 25.71 10.07 17.73
C ASP A 306 25.41 8.95 18.74
N GLY A 307 26.05 7.79 18.55
CA GLY A 307 25.91 6.72 19.54
C GLY A 307 26.34 7.21 20.93
N PRO A 308 25.98 6.51 22.01
CA PRO A 308 26.63 6.73 23.30
C PRO A 308 28.12 6.36 23.13
N GLY A 309 28.95 7.34 22.75
CA GLY A 309 30.36 7.13 22.42
C GLY A 309 30.88 8.05 21.30
N GLY A 310 31.01 9.34 21.59
CA GLY A 310 31.79 10.31 20.81
C GLY A 310 32.64 11.17 21.79
N PRO A 311 33.87 11.57 21.44
CA PRO A 311 35.01 11.57 22.36
C PRO A 311 35.04 12.79 23.29
N GLY A 312 34.51 12.64 24.50
CA GLY A 312 34.97 13.41 25.65
C GLY A 312 36.33 12.89 26.08
N GLY A 313 37.39 13.58 25.66
CA GLY A 313 38.77 13.22 25.98
C GLY A 313 39.03 13.16 27.48
N ALA A 314 39.46 11.99 27.94
CA ALA A 314 40.49 11.88 28.97
C ALA A 314 41.65 11.11 28.30
N PRO A 315 42.91 11.54 28.48
CA PRO A 315 43.56 11.38 29.78
C PRO A 315 44.49 12.54 30.18
N GLY A 316 44.45 12.91 31.46
CA GLY A 316 45.43 13.80 32.09
C GLY A 316 45.74 13.31 33.48
N THR A 317 46.84 12.58 33.60
CA THR A 317 47.50 12.19 34.84
C THR A 317 47.87 13.40 35.69
N ARG A 318 47.54 13.35 36.99
CA ARG A 318 48.41 13.65 38.14
C ARG A 318 47.75 13.15 39.41
#